data_AF-A0A535SJS4-F1
#
_entry.id   AF-A0A535SJS4-F1
#
_cell.length_a   1.000
_cell.length_b   1.000
_cell.length_c   1.000
_cell.angle_alpha   90.00
_cell.angle_beta   90.00
_cell.angle_gamma   90.00
#
_symmetry.space_group_name_H-M   'P 1'
#
loop_
_entity.id
_entity.type
_entity.pdbx_description
1 polymer ?
#
loop_
_entity_poly.entity_id
_entity_poly.type
_entity_poly.pdbx_seq_one_letter_code
_entity_poly.pdbx_strand_id
1 'polypeptide(L)'
;MEDGLRLQTRRELLQHMIPQYREASTVKRKCKLLDAFTAATGYNRKYAIWLLNHAQEGQPIAHAPRPRHYGPDVQHALFLVWHAANRICAKRLMPFLPTLLGALERHEHLHLTEECRRQLLSMSAATADRLLASQRKRGQHGLSTTRAGTLLKQQIPIRTFEQWKETRPGFLEAERARPLWHRHRGRVPLHADPHR
;
A
#
# COMPACT_ATOMS: atom_id res chain seq x y z
N MET A 1 -20.20 -35.30 4.65
CA MET A 1 -18.96 -34.66 4.17
C MET A 1 -19.30 -34.15 2.78
N GLU A 2 -19.68 -32.89 2.64
CA GLU A 2 -20.05 -32.35 1.33
C GLU A 2 -18.77 -32.04 0.56
N ASP A 3 -18.52 -32.81 -0.50
CA ASP A 3 -17.44 -32.56 -1.45
C ASP A 3 -17.66 -31.19 -2.08
N GLY A 4 -16.94 -30.20 -1.56
CA GLY A 4 -16.95 -28.85 -2.10
C GLY A 4 -16.34 -28.84 -3.50
N LEU A 5 -17.20 -28.87 -4.53
CA LEU A 5 -16.79 -28.69 -5.93
C LEU A 5 -15.80 -27.54 -6.06
N ARG A 6 -14.69 -27.78 -6.77
CA ARG A 6 -13.67 -26.74 -7.02
C ARG A 6 -14.32 -25.52 -7.66
N LEU A 7 -13.86 -24.32 -7.27
CA LEU A 7 -14.36 -23.04 -7.80
C LEU A 7 -14.36 -22.98 -9.33
N GLN A 8 -13.40 -23.64 -9.96
CA GLN A 8 -13.25 -23.72 -11.41
C GLN A 8 -14.38 -24.54 -12.05
N THR A 9 -14.68 -25.72 -11.51
CA THR A 9 -15.81 -26.57 -11.93
C THR A 9 -17.16 -25.88 -11.75
N ARG A 10 -17.33 -25.11 -10.65
CA ARG A 10 -18.54 -24.30 -10.44
C ARG A 10 -18.70 -23.21 -11.51
N ARG A 11 -17.59 -22.60 -11.96
CA ARG A 11 -17.59 -21.58 -13.04
C ARG A 11 -17.89 -22.20 -14.40
N GLU A 12 -17.35 -23.36 -14.71
CA GLU A 12 -17.63 -24.09 -15.96
C GLU A 12 -19.11 -24.50 -16.04
N LEU A 13 -19.65 -25.05 -14.95
CA LEU A 13 -21.07 -25.39 -14.85
C LEU A 13 -21.95 -24.14 -15.05
N LEU A 14 -21.58 -23.03 -14.42
CA LEU A 14 -22.26 -21.75 -14.60
C LEU A 14 -22.25 -21.29 -16.06
N GLN A 15 -21.08 -21.31 -16.72
CA GLN A 15 -20.94 -20.90 -18.12
C GLN A 15 -21.81 -21.73 -19.07
N HIS A 16 -21.93 -23.04 -18.83
CA HIS A 16 -22.78 -23.93 -19.60
C HIS A 16 -24.28 -23.71 -19.36
N MET A 17 -24.68 -23.36 -18.13
CA MET A 17 -26.10 -23.21 -17.74
C MET A 17 -26.69 -21.84 -18.05
N ILE A 18 -25.90 -20.76 -18.13
CA ILE A 18 -26.37 -19.42 -18.50
C ILE A 18 -27.16 -19.40 -19.82
N PRO A 19 -26.65 -19.93 -20.96
CA PRO A 19 -27.40 -19.87 -22.22
C PRO A 19 -28.71 -20.65 -22.12
N GLN A 20 -28.69 -21.82 -21.50
CA GLN A 20 -29.88 -22.67 -21.31
C GLN A 20 -30.94 -22.00 -20.42
N TYR A 21 -30.52 -21.23 -19.41
CA TYR A 21 -31.42 -20.48 -18.53
C TYR A 21 -32.05 -19.28 -19.26
N ARG A 22 -31.30 -18.64 -20.16
CA ARG A 22 -31.77 -17.52 -20.98
C ARG A 22 -32.73 -17.97 -22.10
N GLU A 23 -32.43 -19.09 -22.75
CA GLU A 23 -33.27 -19.69 -23.81
C GLU A 23 -34.55 -20.34 -23.28
N ALA A 24 -34.56 -20.74 -22.00
CA ALA A 24 -35.75 -21.32 -21.40
C ALA A 24 -36.90 -20.28 -21.34
N SER A 25 -37.87 -20.38 -22.25
CA SER A 25 -39.04 -19.48 -22.29
C SER A 25 -40.05 -19.76 -21.18
N THR A 26 -40.16 -21.03 -20.73
CA THR A 26 -41.15 -21.44 -19.72
C THR A 26 -40.60 -21.39 -18.29
N VAL A 27 -41.37 -20.82 -17.36
CA VAL A 27 -41.05 -20.76 -15.92
C VAL A 27 -40.71 -22.15 -15.34
N LYS A 28 -41.46 -23.19 -15.73
CA LYS A 28 -41.23 -24.57 -15.29
C LYS A 28 -39.84 -25.10 -15.67
N ARG A 29 -39.33 -24.74 -16.85
CA ARG A 29 -37.99 -25.14 -17.32
C ARG A 29 -36.90 -24.36 -16.59
N LYS A 30 -37.09 -23.06 -16.35
CA LYS A 30 -36.17 -22.24 -15.53
C LYS A 30 -36.07 -22.75 -14.10
N CYS A 31 -37.19 -23.10 -13.47
CA CYS A 31 -37.21 -23.68 -12.12
C CYS A 31 -36.42 -24.98 -12.06
N LYS A 32 -36.67 -25.93 -12.97
CA LYS A 32 -35.91 -27.20 -13.01
C LYS A 32 -34.40 -27.00 -13.16
N LEU A 33 -34.01 -26.07 -14.05
CA LEU A 33 -32.60 -25.77 -14.28
C LEU A 33 -31.95 -25.13 -13.04
N LEU A 34 -32.69 -24.26 -12.36
CA LEU A 34 -32.26 -23.63 -11.12
C LEU A 34 -32.16 -24.63 -9.96
N ASP A 35 -33.12 -25.55 -9.83
CA ASP A 35 -33.11 -26.61 -8.82
C ASP A 35 -31.87 -27.51 -9.00
N ALA A 36 -31.59 -27.93 -10.24
CA ALA A 36 -30.40 -28.71 -10.58
C ALA A 36 -29.10 -27.95 -10.25
N PHE A 37 -29.04 -26.64 -10.54
CA PHE A 37 -27.87 -25.83 -10.21
C PHE A 37 -27.65 -25.69 -8.71
N THR A 38 -28.72 -25.47 -7.94
CA THR A 38 -28.63 -25.35 -6.48
C THR A 38 -28.24 -26.67 -5.83
N ALA A 39 -28.75 -27.80 -6.33
CA ALA A 39 -28.40 -29.14 -5.86
C ALA A 39 -26.93 -29.49 -6.15
N ALA A 40 -26.41 -29.10 -7.33
CA ALA A 40 -25.03 -29.35 -7.69
C ALA A 40 -24.04 -28.44 -6.94
N THR A 41 -24.32 -27.14 -6.83
CA THR A 41 -23.33 -26.17 -6.31
C THR A 41 -23.41 -25.92 -4.80
N GLY A 42 -24.54 -26.25 -4.17
CA GLY A 42 -24.87 -25.89 -2.79
C GLY A 42 -25.23 -24.40 -2.63
N TYR A 43 -25.41 -23.66 -3.72
CA TYR A 43 -25.75 -22.24 -3.65
C TYR A 43 -27.22 -22.01 -3.29
N ASN A 44 -27.49 -20.91 -2.57
CA ASN A 44 -28.86 -20.48 -2.34
C ASN A 44 -29.53 -20.05 -3.65
N ARG A 45 -30.80 -20.39 -3.81
CA ARG A 45 -31.63 -20.06 -4.97
C ARG A 45 -31.54 -18.59 -5.39
N LYS A 46 -31.57 -17.65 -4.44
CA LYS A 46 -31.47 -16.20 -4.72
C LYS A 46 -30.12 -15.83 -5.31
N TYR A 47 -29.04 -16.41 -4.79
CA TYR A 47 -27.69 -16.18 -5.29
C TYR A 47 -27.50 -16.82 -6.67
N ALA A 48 -28.04 -18.01 -6.89
CA ALA A 48 -28.03 -18.69 -8.19
C ALA A 48 -28.77 -17.91 -9.29
N ILE A 49 -29.95 -17.37 -9.00
CA ILE A 49 -30.70 -16.50 -9.93
C ILE A 49 -29.87 -15.27 -10.29
N TRP A 50 -29.33 -14.59 -9.27
CA TRP A 50 -28.49 -13.41 -9.49
C TRP A 50 -27.28 -13.76 -10.38
N LEU A 51 -26.61 -14.86 -10.10
CA LEU A 51 -25.44 -15.30 -10.85
C LEU A 51 -25.78 -15.64 -12.31
N LEU A 52 -26.87 -16.37 -12.57
CA LEU A 52 -27.31 -16.72 -13.93
C LEU A 52 -27.76 -15.50 -14.75
N ASN A 53 -28.30 -14.46 -14.09
CA ASN A 53 -28.70 -13.22 -14.75
C ASN A 53 -27.50 -12.29 -15.02
N HIS A 54 -26.59 -12.14 -14.04
CA HIS A 54 -25.53 -11.12 -14.03
C HIS A 54 -24.13 -11.65 -14.34
N ALA A 55 -23.96 -12.93 -14.70
CA ALA A 55 -22.64 -13.53 -14.96
C ALA A 55 -21.80 -12.84 -16.05
N GLN A 56 -22.42 -12.11 -16.99
CA GLN A 56 -21.70 -11.36 -18.02
C GLN A 56 -21.32 -9.94 -17.57
N GLU A 57 -22.06 -9.34 -16.62
CA GLU A 57 -21.83 -7.96 -16.16
C GLU A 57 -20.62 -7.86 -15.23
N GLY A 58 -20.18 -8.98 -14.65
CA GLY A 58 -19.07 -9.04 -13.71
C GLY A 58 -17.68 -9.22 -14.35
N GLN A 59 -17.54 -9.25 -15.68
CA GLN A 59 -16.22 -9.22 -16.30
C GLN A 59 -15.65 -7.81 -16.09
N PRO A 60 -14.60 -7.64 -15.26
CA PRO A 60 -13.97 -6.33 -15.12
C PRO A 60 -13.46 -5.95 -16.51
N ILE A 61 -14.03 -4.90 -17.09
CA ILE A 61 -13.48 -4.27 -18.28
C ILE A 61 -12.03 -3.93 -17.90
N ALA A 62 -11.08 -4.62 -18.52
CA ALA A 62 -9.68 -4.35 -18.30
C ALA A 62 -9.43 -2.92 -18.80
N HIS A 63 -9.45 -1.94 -17.89
CA HIS A 63 -9.13 -0.57 -18.24
C HIS A 63 -7.70 -0.56 -18.76
N ALA A 64 -7.53 -0.16 -20.02
CA ALA A 64 -6.21 0.06 -20.57
C ALA A 64 -5.45 1.02 -19.63
N PRO A 65 -4.21 0.69 -19.23
CA PRO A 65 -3.45 1.58 -18.38
C PRO A 65 -3.32 2.93 -19.08
N ARG A 66 -3.61 4.02 -18.36
CA ARG A 66 -3.48 5.38 -18.92
C ARG A 66 -2.08 5.56 -19.52
N PRO A 67 -1.96 6.21 -20.69
CA PRO A 67 -0.66 6.46 -21.30
C PRO A 67 0.25 7.19 -20.32
N ARG A 68 1.49 6.72 -20.20
CA ARG A 68 2.47 7.28 -19.27
C ARG A 68 2.94 8.63 -19.83
N HIS A 69 2.63 9.72 -19.13
CA HIS A 69 3.04 11.08 -19.50
C HIS A 69 4.57 11.29 -19.44
N TYR A 70 5.28 10.46 -18.67
CA TYR A 70 6.74 10.51 -18.56
C TYR A 70 7.33 9.25 -19.17
N GLY A 71 8.09 9.42 -20.25
CA GLY A 71 8.77 8.34 -20.97
C GLY A 71 9.81 7.59 -20.11
N PRO A 72 10.31 6.45 -20.61
CA PRO A 72 11.32 5.66 -19.90
C PRO A 72 12.61 6.46 -19.66
N ASP A 73 13.00 7.33 -20.60
CA ASP A 73 14.24 8.12 -20.51
C ASP A 73 14.18 9.13 -19.37
N VAL A 74 13.03 9.81 -19.21
CA VAL A 74 12.79 10.75 -18.10
C VAL A 74 12.81 10.05 -16.75
N GLN A 75 12.24 8.84 -16.68
CA GLN A 75 12.28 8.04 -15.45
C GLN A 75 13.70 7.60 -15.12
N HIS A 76 14.46 7.17 -16.12
CA HIS A 76 15.86 6.77 -15.96
C HIS A 76 16.72 7.94 -15.46
N ALA A 77 16.59 9.10 -16.10
CA ALA A 77 17.25 10.33 -15.67
C ALA A 77 16.90 10.70 -14.23
N LEU A 78 15.61 10.65 -13.88
CA LEU A 78 15.14 10.91 -12.51
C LEU A 78 15.76 9.92 -11.51
N PHE A 79 15.90 8.64 -11.86
CA PHE A 79 16.54 7.65 -11.00
C PHE A 79 18.03 7.93 -10.81
N LEU A 80 18.77 8.28 -11.85
CA LEU A 80 20.19 8.62 -11.74
C LEU A 80 20.41 9.83 -10.83
N VAL A 81 19.63 10.89 -11.03
CA VAL A 81 19.67 12.09 -10.17
C VAL A 81 19.32 11.74 -8.72
N TRP A 82 18.31 10.90 -8.51
CA TRP A 82 17.90 10.46 -7.17
C TRP A 82 18.96 9.58 -6.48
N HIS A 83 19.66 8.74 -7.24
CA HIS A 83 20.78 7.93 -6.76
C HIS A 83 21.98 8.80 -6.38
N ALA A 84 22.34 9.77 -7.24
CA ALA A 84 23.39 10.75 -6.95
C ALA A 84 23.07 11.59 -5.69
N ALA A 85 21.79 11.88 -5.48
CA ALA A 85 21.30 12.59 -4.29
C ALA A 85 21.09 11.69 -3.05
N ASN A 86 21.75 10.52 -2.97
CA ASN A 86 21.67 9.59 -1.83
C ASN A 86 20.24 9.15 -1.45
N ARG A 87 19.34 9.05 -2.44
CA ARG A 87 17.95 8.59 -2.27
C ARG A 87 17.08 9.47 -1.36
N ILE A 88 17.31 10.79 -1.32
CA ILE A 88 16.45 11.73 -0.58
C ILE A 88 14.99 11.73 -1.06
N CYS A 89 14.06 12.16 -0.22
CA CYS A 89 12.63 12.25 -0.59
C CYS A 89 12.40 13.26 -1.72
N ALA A 90 11.42 12.98 -2.60
CA ALA A 90 11.16 13.81 -3.78
C ALA A 90 10.89 15.28 -3.44
N LYS A 91 10.20 15.54 -2.31
CA LYS A 91 9.93 16.90 -1.82
C LYS A 91 11.20 17.71 -1.55
N ARG A 92 12.27 17.04 -1.09
CA ARG A 92 13.58 17.66 -0.92
C ARG A 92 14.36 17.63 -2.23
N LEU A 93 14.20 16.63 -3.10
CA LEU A 93 14.92 16.55 -4.36
C LEU A 93 14.54 17.66 -5.35
N MET A 94 13.24 17.92 -5.54
CA MET A 94 12.74 18.85 -6.56
C MET A 94 13.37 20.26 -6.52
N PRO A 95 13.48 20.96 -5.37
CA PRO A 95 14.10 22.28 -5.34
C PRO A 95 15.61 22.26 -5.61
N PHE A 96 16.30 21.15 -5.33
CA PHE A 96 17.74 20.99 -5.60
C PHE A 96 18.04 20.41 -6.99
N LEU A 97 16.99 20.00 -7.72
CA LEU A 97 17.08 19.38 -9.03
C LEU A 97 17.82 20.26 -10.07
N PRO A 98 17.57 21.58 -10.21
CA PRO A 98 18.30 22.38 -11.21
C PRO A 98 19.81 22.44 -10.93
N THR A 99 20.22 22.56 -9.67
CA THR A 99 21.63 22.58 -9.26
C THR A 99 22.29 21.23 -9.49
N LEU A 100 21.59 20.13 -9.18
CA LEU A 100 22.07 18.77 -9.40
C LEU A 100 22.22 18.45 -10.89
N LEU A 101 21.24 18.83 -11.72
CA LEU A 101 21.34 18.67 -13.17
C LEU A 101 22.55 19.41 -13.75
N GLY A 102 22.76 20.68 -13.37
CA GLY A 102 23.93 21.43 -13.83
C GLY A 102 25.26 20.89 -13.32
N ALA A 103 25.30 20.18 -12.19
CA ALA A 103 26.50 19.46 -11.76
C ALA A 103 26.70 18.17 -12.59
N LEU A 104 25.65 17.42 -12.86
CA LEU A 104 25.71 16.16 -13.60
C LEU A 104 26.05 16.36 -15.09
N GLU A 105 25.55 17.44 -15.71
CA GLU A 105 25.92 17.86 -17.07
C GLU A 105 27.42 18.20 -17.15
N ARG A 106 27.97 18.89 -16.15
CA ARG A 106 29.40 19.24 -16.09
C ARG A 106 30.33 18.04 -15.91
N HIS A 107 29.82 16.96 -15.32
CA HIS A 107 30.59 15.73 -15.11
C HIS A 107 30.31 14.66 -16.16
N GLU A 108 29.60 14.98 -17.24
CA GLU A 108 29.21 14.06 -18.34
C GLU A 108 28.48 12.78 -17.88
N HIS A 109 27.97 12.77 -16.65
CA HIS A 109 27.28 11.60 -16.08
C HIS A 109 25.84 11.46 -16.59
N LEU A 110 25.35 12.43 -17.37
CA LEU A 110 23.98 12.47 -17.85
C LEU A 110 23.92 13.20 -19.20
N HIS A 111 23.50 12.50 -20.25
CA HIS A 111 23.09 13.12 -21.51
C HIS A 111 21.57 13.27 -21.50
N LEU A 112 21.08 14.48 -21.21
CA LEU A 112 19.66 14.80 -21.31
C LEU A 112 19.39 15.63 -22.55
N THR A 113 18.34 15.26 -23.28
CA THR A 113 17.73 16.16 -24.26
C THR A 113 17.03 17.31 -23.54
N GLU A 114 16.98 18.49 -24.15
CA GLU A 114 16.33 19.69 -23.58
C GLU A 114 14.86 19.44 -23.20
N GLU A 115 14.16 18.57 -23.93
CA GLU A 115 12.80 18.13 -23.63
C GLU A 115 12.74 17.36 -22.29
N CYS A 116 13.71 16.48 -22.04
CA CYS A 116 13.79 15.72 -20.80
C CYS A 116 14.09 16.64 -19.61
N ARG A 117 14.99 17.61 -19.77
CA ARG A 117 15.29 18.63 -18.76
C ARG A 117 14.04 19.43 -18.38
N ARG A 118 13.29 19.89 -19.39
CA ARG A 118 12.05 20.64 -19.19
C ARG A 118 10.98 19.79 -18.49
N GLN A 119 10.83 18.54 -18.91
CA GLN A 119 9.88 17.61 -18.29
C GLN A 119 10.25 17.33 -16.82
N LEU A 120 11.53 17.13 -16.50
CA LEU A 120 12.00 16.95 -15.12
C LEU A 120 11.75 18.19 -14.25
N LEU A 121 12.01 19.40 -14.76
CA LEU A 121 11.77 20.65 -14.03
C LEU A 121 10.27 20.97 -13.85
N SER A 122 9.44 20.60 -14.83
CA SER A 122 7.97 20.75 -14.74
C SER A 122 7.31 19.72 -13.82
N MET A 123 8.03 18.64 -13.47
CA MET A 123 7.47 17.53 -12.72
C MET A 123 7.16 17.95 -11.28
N SER A 124 5.97 17.61 -10.79
CA SER A 124 5.64 17.87 -9.38
C SER A 124 6.33 16.87 -8.44
N ALA A 125 6.64 17.30 -7.22
CA ALA A 125 7.23 16.43 -6.19
C ALA A 125 6.41 15.16 -5.93
N ALA A 126 5.08 15.24 -5.97
CA ALA A 126 4.19 14.10 -5.80
C ALA A 126 4.28 13.09 -6.97
N THR A 127 4.54 13.57 -8.18
CA THR A 127 4.70 12.70 -9.36
C THR A 127 6.05 12.02 -9.36
N ALA A 128 7.12 12.77 -9.06
CA ALA A 128 8.44 12.20 -8.83
C ALA A 128 8.39 11.15 -7.71
N ASP A 129 7.68 11.41 -6.61
CA ASP A 129 7.56 10.45 -5.51
C ASP A 129 6.86 9.15 -5.91
N ARG A 130 5.77 9.24 -6.70
CA ARG A 130 5.07 8.06 -7.24
C ARG A 130 5.94 7.23 -8.18
N LEU A 131 6.74 7.87 -9.03
CA LEU A 131 7.70 7.20 -9.91
C LEU A 131 8.80 6.49 -9.10
N LEU A 132 9.38 7.19 -8.12
CA LEU A 132 10.42 6.68 -7.23
C LEU A 132 9.93 5.59 -6.26
N ALA A 133 8.64 5.58 -5.91
CA ALA A 133 8.06 4.60 -4.98
C ALA A 133 8.25 3.15 -5.46
N SER A 134 8.21 2.91 -6.77
CA SER A 134 8.47 1.60 -7.36
C SER A 134 9.89 1.10 -7.10
N GLN A 135 10.89 1.99 -7.17
CA GLN A 135 12.29 1.68 -6.93
C GLN A 135 12.66 1.63 -5.44
N ARG A 136 12.00 2.43 -4.59
CA ARG A 136 12.21 2.36 -3.13
C ARG A 136 11.87 0.99 -2.55
N LYS A 137 10.82 0.35 -3.05
CA LYS A 137 10.43 -1.01 -2.64
C LYS A 137 11.48 -2.08 -2.97
N ARG A 138 12.40 -1.81 -3.91
CA ARG A 138 13.53 -2.69 -4.25
C ARG A 138 14.75 -2.46 -3.38
N GLY A 139 14.83 -1.31 -2.70
CA GLY A 139 15.78 -1.13 -1.62
C GLY A 139 15.41 -2.11 -0.52
N GLN A 140 16.32 -3.04 -0.23
CA GLN A 140 16.18 -3.93 0.92
C GLN A 140 15.85 -3.05 2.12
N HIS A 141 14.63 -3.19 2.64
CA HIS A 141 14.45 -2.93 4.06
C HIS A 141 15.46 -3.87 4.71
N GLY A 142 16.48 -3.31 5.36
CA GLY A 142 17.27 -4.12 6.28
C GLY A 142 16.23 -4.82 7.13
N LEU A 143 16.23 -6.15 7.12
CA LEU A 143 15.50 -6.91 8.11
C LEU A 143 16.00 -6.34 9.42
N SER A 144 15.20 -5.49 10.07
CA SER A 144 15.51 -5.05 11.42
C SER A 144 15.23 -6.27 12.29
N THR A 145 16.18 -7.21 12.24
CA THR A 145 16.22 -8.43 13.03
C THR A 145 16.94 -8.16 14.34
N THR A 146 17.47 -6.95 14.55
CA THR A 146 17.91 -6.53 15.87
C THR A 146 16.73 -5.96 16.64
N ARG A 147 16.01 -6.85 17.34
CA ARG A 147 15.63 -6.51 18.72
C ARG A 147 16.91 -6.00 19.37
N ALA A 148 16.91 -4.81 19.99
CA ALA A 148 18.12 -4.30 20.63
C ALA A 148 18.62 -5.33 21.65
N GLY A 149 19.64 -6.09 21.27
CA GLY A 149 20.28 -7.04 22.18
C GLY A 149 20.96 -6.24 23.28
N THR A 150 20.53 -6.46 24.51
CA THR A 150 21.07 -5.82 25.72
C THR A 150 22.56 -6.13 25.95
N LEU A 151 23.12 -7.10 25.24
CA LEU A 151 24.45 -7.66 25.55
C LEU A 151 25.63 -6.87 24.98
N LEU A 152 25.58 -6.38 23.74
CA LEU A 152 26.78 -5.80 23.11
C LEU A 152 27.04 -4.32 23.49
N LYS A 153 26.01 -3.57 23.90
CA LYS A 153 26.19 -2.21 24.44
C LYS A 153 26.90 -2.20 25.80
N GLN A 154 26.85 -3.30 26.55
CA GLN A 154 27.56 -3.42 27.84
C GLN A 154 29.00 -3.93 27.68
N GLN A 155 29.35 -4.54 26.54
CA GLN A 155 30.67 -5.12 26.30
C GLN A 155 31.68 -4.16 25.67
N ILE A 156 31.26 -3.03 25.12
CA ILE A 156 32.16 -1.99 24.62
C ILE A 156 32.07 -0.80 25.59
N PRO A 157 32.90 -0.75 26.65
CA PRO A 157 32.95 0.42 27.51
C PRO A 157 33.47 1.60 26.68
N ILE A 158 32.57 2.50 26.29
CA ILE A 158 32.96 3.82 25.79
C ILE A 158 33.54 4.55 27.00
N ARG A 159 34.87 4.55 27.10
CA ARG A 159 35.58 5.34 28.11
C ARG A 159 35.53 6.80 27.69
N THR A 160 34.44 7.47 28.05
CA THR A 160 34.32 8.93 27.95
C THR A 160 34.82 9.55 29.26
N PHE A 161 36.12 9.87 29.27
CA PHE A 161 36.79 11.01 29.89
C PHE A 161 36.25 11.72 31.16
N GLU A 162 35.63 11.05 32.14
CA GLU A 162 35.68 11.43 33.57
C GLU A 162 34.75 10.55 34.42
N GLN A 163 35.31 9.82 35.37
CA GLN A 163 34.56 9.29 36.51
C GLN A 163 34.08 10.48 37.34
N TRP A 164 32.80 10.86 37.22
CA TRP A 164 32.23 11.87 38.10
C TRP A 164 31.17 11.27 39.03
N LYS A 165 31.50 11.35 40.32
CA LYS A 165 30.70 10.97 41.48
C LYS A 165 29.37 11.73 41.49
N GLU A 166 28.32 10.96 41.66
CA GLU A 166 26.96 11.40 41.94
C GLU A 166 26.90 11.94 43.37
N THR A 167 27.08 13.25 43.57
CA THR A 167 26.76 13.90 44.86
C THR A 167 26.54 15.41 44.68
N ARG A 168 25.46 15.82 44.01
CA ARG A 168 24.77 17.12 44.22
C ARG A 168 23.47 17.18 43.40
N PRO A 169 22.31 17.46 44.02
CA PRO A 169 21.04 17.54 43.31
C PRO A 169 20.94 18.90 42.60
N GLY A 170 20.75 18.86 41.28
CA GLY A 170 20.63 20.08 40.47
C GLY A 170 20.42 19.85 38.98
N PHE A 171 19.96 18.66 38.57
CA PHE A 171 19.66 18.38 37.17
C PHE A 171 18.16 18.18 37.01
N LEU A 172 17.50 19.18 36.43
CA LEU A 172 16.10 19.12 36.01
C LEU A 172 16.10 18.82 34.51
N GLU A 173 15.85 17.56 34.12
CA GLU A 173 15.52 17.28 32.73
C GLU A 173 14.11 17.78 32.45
N ALA A 174 13.99 18.73 31.51
CA ALA A 174 12.71 19.16 30.99
C ALA A 174 12.13 18.05 30.09
N GLU A 175 11.33 17.17 30.68
CA GLU A 175 10.55 16.19 29.94
C GLU A 175 9.47 16.94 29.13
N ARG A 176 9.58 16.95 27.79
CA ARG A 176 8.54 17.48 26.91
C ARG A 176 7.46 16.42 26.74
N ALA A 177 6.58 16.31 27.73
CA ALA A 177 5.39 15.47 27.63
C ALA A 177 4.50 15.94 26.45
N ARG A 178 4.24 15.04 25.51
CA ARG A 178 3.27 15.23 24.43
C ARG A 178 1.88 14.87 24.99
N PRO A 179 0.86 15.74 24.92
CA PRO A 179 -0.44 15.43 25.48
C PRO A 179 -1.11 14.32 24.67
N LEU A 180 -1.27 13.15 25.29
CA LEU A 180 -2.05 12.05 24.78
C LEU A 180 -3.51 12.25 25.22
N TRP A 181 -4.28 13.05 24.50
CA TRP A 181 -5.73 13.18 24.72
C TRP A 181 -6.44 11.91 24.22
N HIS A 182 -6.50 10.88 25.06
CA HIS A 182 -7.44 9.78 24.85
C HIS A 182 -8.82 10.24 25.32
N ARG A 183 -9.68 10.56 24.35
CA ARG A 183 -11.10 10.87 24.54
C ARG A 183 -11.85 9.60 24.96
N HIS A 184 -12.02 9.39 26.27
CA HIS A 184 -12.98 8.42 26.79
C HIS A 184 -14.35 9.11 26.98
N ARG A 185 -15.31 8.77 26.12
CA ARG A 185 -16.74 8.99 26.40
C ARG A 185 -17.16 7.99 27.49
N GLY A 186 -17.24 8.44 28.73
CA GLY A 186 -17.94 7.73 29.81
C GLY A 186 -19.39 8.18 29.85
N ARG A 187 -20.32 7.23 29.65
CA ARG A 187 -21.73 7.38 30.02
C ARG A 187 -21.80 7.52 31.54
N VAL A 188 -22.59 8.46 32.01
CA VAL A 188 -22.94 8.66 33.42
C VAL A 188 -24.13 7.73 33.75
N PRO A 189 -24.04 6.85 34.76
CA PRO A 189 -25.19 6.44 35.53
C PRO A 189 -25.20 7.21 36.85
N LEU A 190 -26.28 7.97 37.04
CA LEU A 190 -26.63 8.60 38.30
C LEU A 190 -26.79 7.52 39.37
N HIS A 191 -25.98 7.58 40.44
CA HIS A 191 -26.30 6.88 41.69
C HIS A 191 -26.81 7.92 42.69
N ALA A 192 -28.06 7.72 43.11
CA ALA A 192 -28.64 8.32 44.29
C ALA A 192 -27.99 7.72 45.55
N ASP A 193 -27.47 8.60 46.40
CA ASP A 193 -27.79 8.80 47.83
C ASP A 193 -28.06 7.59 48.79
N PRO A 194 -27.88 7.78 50.11
CA PRO A 194 -26.89 7.03 50.87
C PRO A 194 -27.46 6.44 52.16
N HIS A 195 -27.34 5.14 52.41
CA HIS A 195 -27.45 4.64 53.78
C HIS A 195 -26.65 3.36 53.97
N ARG A 196 -25.82 3.40 55.02
CA ARG A 196 -25.26 2.30 55.83
C ARG A 196 -23.80 1.92 55.58
#